data_AF-A0A1V4YNN3-F1
#
_entry.id   AF-A0A1V4YNN3-F1
#
_cell.length_a   1.000
_cell.length_b   1.000
_cell.length_c   1.000
_cell.angle_alpha   90.00
_cell.angle_beta   90.00
_cell.angle_gamma   90.00
#
_symmetry.space_group_name_H-M   'P 1'
#
loop_
_entity.id
_entity.type
_entity.pdbx_description
1 polymer ?
#
loop_
_entity_poly.entity_id
_entity_poly.type
_entity_poly.pdbx_seq_one_letter_code
_entity_poly.pdbx_strand_id
1 'polypeptide(L)'
;MVVTNDGTITIKPHKLGWRERIFFLISGIIVSIPVTLFLSALGQSFYSFLPDIYIQVISVVIMAPIIEEFSKAYPLFYRYSLSERSLFILGLLVGLGFGITEFIIYVLFYGAPFYLRLPGLFFHAASTSLVAYGIATNRAALYYLFAVFLHFSANLCAIFDQLIPVMVITFFTYFLSFITYRKTTERYLEPR
;
A
#
# COMPACT_ATOMS: atom_id res chain seq x y z
N MET A 1 3.41 -28.02 -13.78
CA MET A 1 3.69 -29.34 -13.15
C MET A 1 4.76 -30.00 -13.98
N VAL A 2 5.90 -30.34 -13.39
CA VAL A 2 6.94 -31.14 -14.05
C VAL A 2 7.07 -32.41 -13.22
N VAL A 3 6.73 -33.55 -13.81
CA VAL A 3 7.02 -34.86 -13.23
C VAL A 3 8.46 -35.17 -13.59
N THR A 4 9.31 -35.31 -12.60
CA THR A 4 10.71 -35.73 -12.80
C THR A 4 10.79 -37.24 -12.94
N ASN A 5 11.88 -37.73 -13.53
CA ASN A 5 12.06 -39.15 -13.84
C ASN A 5 12.06 -40.09 -12.61
N ASP A 6 12.17 -39.52 -11.40
CA ASP A 6 12.12 -40.20 -10.10
C ASP A 6 10.70 -40.28 -9.51
N GLY A 7 9.67 -39.80 -10.22
CA GLY A 7 8.29 -39.77 -9.74
C GLY A 7 7.96 -38.62 -8.80
N THR A 8 8.90 -37.71 -8.53
CA THR A 8 8.60 -36.50 -7.75
C THR A 8 7.87 -35.46 -8.60
N ILE A 9 6.86 -34.81 -8.01
CA ILE A 9 6.07 -33.77 -8.68
C ILE A 9 6.66 -32.42 -8.28
N THR A 10 7.33 -31.75 -9.21
CA THR A 10 7.80 -30.38 -9.02
C THR A 10 6.78 -29.39 -9.59
N ILE A 11 6.13 -28.62 -8.72
CA ILE A 11 5.30 -27.48 -9.14
C ILE A 11 6.21 -26.26 -9.23
N LYS A 12 6.16 -25.50 -10.33
CA LYS A 12 6.96 -24.27 -10.51
C LYS A 12 6.10 -23.04 -10.21
N PRO A 13 6.57 -22.10 -9.36
CA PRO A 13 5.81 -20.91 -9.00
C PRO A 13 5.33 -20.17 -10.24
N HIS A 14 4.09 -19.68 -10.17
CA HIS A 14 3.56 -18.85 -11.25
C HIS A 14 4.43 -17.60 -11.39
N LYS A 15 4.92 -17.37 -12.60
CA LYS A 15 5.72 -16.19 -12.91
C LYS A 15 4.78 -15.08 -13.36
N LEU A 16 4.95 -13.89 -12.76
CA LEU A 16 4.14 -12.72 -13.11
C LEU A 16 4.25 -12.37 -14.58
N GLY A 17 3.13 -12.46 -15.29
CA GLY A 17 2.99 -11.92 -16.63
C GLY A 17 2.86 -10.39 -16.62
N TRP A 18 3.12 -9.74 -17.75
CA TRP A 18 2.96 -8.29 -17.88
C TRP A 18 1.50 -7.85 -17.68
N ARG A 19 0.53 -8.66 -18.12
CA ARG A 19 -0.91 -8.40 -17.96
C ARG A 19 -1.32 -8.32 -16.50
N GLU A 20 -0.78 -9.20 -15.66
CA GLU A 20 -1.06 -9.21 -14.23
C GLU A 20 -0.46 -7.98 -13.55
N ARG A 21 0.76 -7.60 -13.92
CA ARG A 21 1.39 -6.38 -13.39
C ARG A 21 0.56 -5.14 -13.70
N ILE A 22 0.09 -5.02 -14.94
CA ILE A 22 -0.79 -3.91 -15.35
C ILE A 22 -2.12 -3.97 -14.62
N PHE A 23 -2.72 -5.16 -14.48
CA PHE A 23 -3.97 -5.32 -13.75
C PHE A 23 -3.86 -4.83 -12.31
N PHE A 24 -2.80 -5.20 -11.58
CA PHE A 24 -2.61 -4.78 -10.19
C PHE A 24 -2.27 -3.28 -10.06
N LEU A 25 -1.54 -2.71 -11.03
CA LEU A 25 -1.37 -1.27 -11.10
C LEU A 25 -2.71 -0.54 -11.28
N ILE A 26 -3.53 -1.00 -12.24
CA ILE A 26 -4.85 -0.41 -12.51
C ILE A 26 -5.81 -0.62 -11.34
N SER A 27 -5.75 -1.75 -10.63
CA SER A 27 -6.61 -1.95 -9.46
C SER A 27 -6.33 -0.94 -8.35
N GLY A 28 -5.05 -0.54 -8.17
CA GLY A 28 -4.67 0.53 -7.26
C GLY A 28 -5.27 1.88 -7.67
N ILE A 29 -5.24 2.19 -8.97
CA ILE A 29 -5.84 3.41 -9.52
C ILE A 29 -7.36 3.43 -9.25
N ILE A 30 -8.04 2.33 -9.59
CA ILE A 30 -9.50 2.21 -9.48
C ILE A 30 -9.96 2.28 -8.02
N VAL A 31 -9.26 1.61 -7.10
CA VAL A 31 -9.68 1.58 -5.69
C VAL A 31 -9.42 2.91 -4.97
N SER A 32 -8.41 3.68 -5.39
CA SER A 32 -8.08 4.98 -4.79
C SER A 32 -9.23 5.98 -4.91
N ILE A 33 -9.87 6.10 -6.08
CA ILE A 33 -10.94 7.07 -6.31
C ILE A 33 -12.11 6.96 -5.31
N PRO A 34 -12.80 5.80 -5.18
CA PRO A 34 -13.91 5.68 -4.24
C PRO A 34 -13.46 5.81 -2.78
N VAL A 35 -12.23 5.39 -2.43
CA VAL A 35 -11.70 5.56 -1.07
C VAL A 35 -11.49 7.03 -0.73
N THR A 36 -10.86 7.81 -1.61
CA THR A 36 -10.67 9.25 -1.42
C THR A 36 -12.01 9.98 -1.31
N LEU A 37 -13.00 9.64 -2.16
CA LEU A 37 -14.34 10.20 -2.09
C LEU A 37 -15.06 9.85 -0.79
N PHE A 38 -14.97 8.59 -0.35
CA PHE A 38 -15.55 8.13 0.90
C PHE A 38 -14.97 8.87 2.10
N LEU A 39 -13.64 9.01 2.18
CA LEU A 39 -12.97 9.71 3.28
C LEU A 39 -13.31 11.20 3.32
N SER A 40 -13.46 11.83 2.15
CA SER A 40 -13.92 13.21 2.04
C SER A 40 -15.36 13.38 2.54
N ALA A 41 -16.28 12.52 2.10
CA ALA A 41 -17.67 12.53 2.56
C ALA A 41 -17.80 12.24 4.06
N LEU A 42 -16.98 11.31 4.57
CA LEU A 42 -16.89 11.01 6.00
C LEU A 42 -16.46 12.25 6.80
N GLY A 43 -15.41 12.97 6.35
CA GLY A 43 -14.98 14.22 6.97
C GLY A 43 -16.08 15.28 7.01
N GLN A 44 -16.79 15.47 5.89
CA GLN A 44 -17.88 16.43 5.78
C GLN A 44 -19.04 16.14 6.74
N SER A 45 -19.29 14.87 7.06
CA SER A 45 -20.37 14.48 8.00
C SER A 45 -20.16 15.01 9.42
N PHE A 46 -18.91 15.36 9.78
CA PHE A 46 -18.54 15.86 11.10
C PHE A 46 -18.53 17.40 11.21
N TYR A 47 -18.60 18.12 10.08
CA TYR A 47 -18.45 19.59 10.03
C TYR A 47 -19.47 20.36 10.85
N SER A 48 -20.65 19.78 11.11
CA SER A 48 -21.71 20.46 11.87
C SER A 48 -21.50 20.45 13.38
N PHE A 49 -20.56 19.67 13.92
CA PHE A 49 -20.43 19.51 15.38
C PHE A 49 -18.99 19.31 15.92
N LEU A 50 -17.98 19.14 15.06
CA LEU A 50 -16.58 19.05 15.49
C LEU A 50 -15.74 20.19 14.93
N PRO A 51 -14.77 20.73 15.69
CA PRO A 51 -13.74 21.62 15.16
C PRO A 51 -12.86 20.92 14.12
N ASP A 52 -12.35 21.68 13.14
CA ASP A 52 -11.58 21.19 11.98
C ASP A 52 -10.42 20.27 12.36
N ILE A 53 -9.69 20.57 13.43
CA ILE A 53 -8.56 19.75 13.88
C ILE A 53 -9.00 18.33 14.26
N TYR A 54 -10.14 18.17 14.93
CA TYR A 54 -10.66 16.85 15.30
C TYR A 54 -11.13 16.08 14.07
N ILE A 55 -11.71 16.79 13.09
CA ILE A 55 -12.14 16.18 11.84
C ILE A 55 -10.94 15.65 11.08
N GLN A 56 -9.87 16.44 10.94
CA GLN A 56 -8.62 16.00 10.29
C GLN A 56 -7.97 14.83 11.03
N VAL A 57 -7.93 14.85 12.36
CA VAL A 57 -7.39 13.73 13.15
C VAL A 57 -8.20 12.45 12.90
N ILE A 58 -9.53 12.53 12.92
CA ILE A 58 -10.37 11.36 12.71
C ILE A 58 -10.28 10.87 11.26
N SER A 59 -10.54 11.73 10.28
CA SER A 59 -10.66 11.32 8.88
C SER A 59 -9.30 11.06 8.21
N VAL A 60 -8.35 11.98 8.34
CA VAL A 60 -7.06 11.94 7.63
C VAL A 60 -6.01 11.17 8.42
N VAL A 61 -5.90 11.38 9.73
CA VAL A 61 -4.84 10.76 10.52
C VAL A 61 -5.18 9.31 10.90
N ILE A 62 -6.43 9.03 11.26
CA ILE A 62 -6.84 7.70 11.75
C ILE A 62 -7.49 6.87 10.64
N MET A 63 -8.62 7.34 10.09
CA MET A 63 -9.47 6.52 9.21
C MET A 63 -8.82 6.27 7.85
N ALA A 64 -8.18 7.28 7.26
CA ALA A 64 -7.53 7.15 5.95
C ALA A 64 -6.46 6.04 5.94
N PRO A 65 -5.43 6.02 6.82
CA PRO A 65 -4.47 4.93 6.87
C PRO A 65 -5.10 3.54 6.99
N ILE A 66 -6.10 3.37 7.86
CA ILE A 66 -6.77 2.07 8.08
C ILE A 66 -7.43 1.60 6.78
N ILE A 67 -8.25 2.46 6.16
CA ILE A 67 -9.03 2.09 4.98
C ILE A 67 -8.13 1.94 3.76
N GLU A 68 -7.19 2.87 3.57
CA GLU A 68 -6.30 2.88 2.42
C GLU A 68 -5.36 1.68 2.43
N GLU A 69 -4.66 1.39 3.53
CA GLU A 69 -3.78 0.23 3.61
C GLU A 69 -4.55 -1.07 3.40
N PHE A 70 -5.77 -1.17 3.94
CA PHE A 70 -6.62 -2.35 3.73
C PHE A 70 -7.03 -2.50 2.27
N SER A 71 -7.55 -1.42 1.66
CA SER A 71 -8.05 -1.43 0.28
C SER A 71 -6.97 -1.81 -0.74
N LYS A 72 -5.74 -1.33 -0.53
CA LYS A 72 -4.57 -1.67 -1.37
C LYS A 72 -4.14 -3.13 -1.17
N ALA A 73 -4.20 -3.63 0.06
CA ALA A 73 -3.78 -5.00 0.37
C ALA A 73 -4.82 -6.07 0.00
N TYR A 74 -6.11 -5.72 0.01
CA TYR A 74 -7.23 -6.64 -0.24
C TYR A 74 -7.05 -7.57 -1.46
N PRO A 75 -6.69 -7.09 -2.67
CA PRO A 75 -6.54 -7.97 -3.84
C PRO A 75 -5.37 -8.98 -3.73
N LEU A 76 -4.47 -8.83 -2.75
CA LEU A 76 -3.30 -9.68 -2.56
C LEU A 76 -3.59 -10.94 -1.73
N PHE A 77 -4.61 -10.92 -0.86
CA PHE A 77 -4.91 -12.03 0.07
C PHE A 77 -5.30 -13.34 -0.65
N TYR A 78 -5.76 -13.29 -1.89
CA TYR A 78 -6.26 -14.46 -2.63
C TYR A 78 -5.24 -15.05 -3.61
N ARG A 79 -3.93 -14.82 -3.39
CA ARG A 79 -2.86 -15.13 -4.35
C ARG A 79 -1.81 -16.12 -3.84
N TYR A 80 -2.29 -17.23 -3.28
CA TYR A 80 -1.47 -18.31 -2.72
C TYR A 80 -0.60 -19.07 -3.75
N SER A 81 -0.87 -18.95 -5.05
CA SER A 81 -0.10 -19.61 -6.11
C SER A 81 1.19 -18.88 -6.52
N LEU A 82 1.43 -17.68 -5.97
CA LEU A 82 2.56 -16.83 -6.31
C LEU A 82 3.79 -17.14 -5.44
N SER A 83 4.96 -16.66 -5.88
CA SER A 83 6.12 -16.56 -5.01
C SER A 83 6.04 -15.36 -4.07
N GLU A 84 6.77 -15.37 -2.95
CA GLU A 84 6.88 -14.22 -2.04
C GLU A 84 7.30 -12.95 -2.80
N ARG A 85 8.31 -13.09 -3.69
CA ARG A 85 8.81 -11.98 -4.51
C ARG A 85 7.77 -11.45 -5.47
N SER A 86 7.00 -12.36 -6.09
CA SER A 86 5.92 -11.97 -6.99
C SER A 86 4.82 -11.20 -6.24
N LEU A 87 4.38 -11.71 -5.09
CA LEU A 87 3.37 -11.02 -4.28
C LEU A 87 3.84 -9.63 -3.84
N PHE A 88 5.11 -9.51 -3.44
CA PHE A 88 5.72 -8.23 -3.10
C PHE A 88 5.67 -7.22 -4.25
N ILE A 89 6.07 -7.65 -5.46
CA ILE A 89 6.04 -6.80 -6.66
C ILE A 89 4.61 -6.37 -6.98
N LEU A 90 3.63 -7.27 -6.85
CA LEU A 90 2.23 -6.91 -7.03
C LEU A 90 1.76 -5.88 -6.01
N GLY A 91 2.11 -6.05 -4.73
CA GLY A 91 1.80 -5.04 -3.71
C GLY A 91 2.42 -3.68 -4.00
N LEU A 92 3.66 -3.65 -4.47
CA LEU A 92 4.31 -2.42 -4.93
C LEU A 92 3.51 -1.75 -6.05
N LEU A 93 3.04 -2.52 -7.03
CA LEU A 93 2.27 -2.00 -8.16
C LEU A 93 0.88 -1.49 -7.76
N VAL A 94 0.17 -2.18 -6.86
CA VAL A 94 -1.11 -1.67 -6.33
C VAL A 94 -0.90 -0.36 -5.61
N GLY A 95 0.09 -0.31 -4.72
CA GLY A 95 0.40 0.92 -3.98
C GLY A 95 0.84 2.05 -4.89
N LEU A 96 1.61 1.76 -5.94
CA LEU A 96 2.00 2.74 -6.96
C LEU A 96 0.79 3.29 -7.72
N GLY A 97 -0.14 2.42 -8.12
CA GLY A 97 -1.38 2.83 -8.79
C GLY A 97 -2.22 3.75 -7.92
N PHE A 98 -2.36 3.40 -6.63
CA PHE A 98 -3.03 4.24 -5.64
C PHE A 98 -2.34 5.61 -5.50
N GLY A 99 -1.02 5.60 -5.32
CA GLY A 99 -0.22 6.82 -5.16
C GLY A 99 -0.23 7.73 -6.39
N ILE A 100 -0.35 7.17 -7.61
CA ILE A 100 -0.52 7.96 -8.85
C ILE A 100 -1.85 8.71 -8.84
N THR A 101 -2.94 8.04 -8.48
CA THR A 101 -4.27 8.68 -8.39
C THR A 101 -4.25 9.82 -7.38
N GLU A 102 -3.75 9.56 -6.17
CA GLU A 102 -3.58 10.58 -5.15
C GLU A 102 -2.74 11.76 -5.66
N PHE A 103 -1.56 11.48 -6.22
CA PHE A 103 -0.68 12.51 -6.75
C PHE A 103 -1.39 13.40 -7.78
N ILE A 104 -2.13 12.80 -8.70
CA ILE A 104 -2.93 13.53 -9.69
C ILE A 104 -3.99 14.41 -9.02
N ILE A 105 -4.76 13.86 -8.08
CA ILE A 105 -5.80 14.59 -7.35
C ILE A 105 -5.18 15.80 -6.63
N TYR A 106 -4.16 15.59 -5.82
CA TYR A 106 -3.57 16.66 -5.02
C TYR A 106 -2.86 17.72 -5.88
N VAL A 107 -2.12 17.32 -6.91
CA VAL A 107 -1.34 18.27 -7.73
C VAL A 107 -2.23 19.01 -8.72
N LEU A 108 -3.09 18.31 -9.47
CA LEU A 108 -3.88 18.93 -10.54
C LEU A 108 -5.18 19.57 -10.05
N PHE A 109 -5.80 19.03 -9.00
CA PHE A 109 -7.10 19.53 -8.52
C PHE A 109 -7.00 20.37 -7.25
N TYR A 110 -6.03 20.08 -6.37
CA TYR A 110 -5.81 20.87 -5.13
C TYR A 110 -4.61 21.81 -5.19
N GLY A 111 -3.89 21.87 -6.32
CA GLY A 111 -2.79 22.81 -6.53
C GLY A 111 -1.57 22.57 -5.64
N ALA A 112 -1.44 21.38 -5.05
CA ALA A 112 -0.31 21.04 -4.21
C ALA A 112 0.99 21.02 -5.03
N PRO A 113 2.13 21.51 -4.48
CA PRO A 113 3.40 21.46 -5.19
C PRO A 113 3.82 20.02 -5.52
N PHE A 114 4.09 19.75 -6.80
CA PHE A 114 4.36 18.39 -7.28
C PHE A 114 5.54 17.73 -6.54
N TYR A 115 6.60 18.48 -6.24
CA TYR A 115 7.79 17.96 -5.56
C TYR A 115 7.54 17.56 -4.11
N LEU A 116 6.51 18.12 -3.45
CA LEU A 116 6.08 17.70 -2.11
C LEU A 116 5.22 16.44 -2.13
N ARG A 117 4.46 16.22 -3.20
CA ARG A 117 3.59 15.03 -3.34
C ARG A 117 4.29 13.84 -3.98
N LEU A 118 5.37 14.05 -4.73
CA LEU A 118 6.12 12.99 -5.38
C LEU A 118 6.64 11.91 -4.39
N PRO A 119 7.15 12.25 -3.20
CA PRO A 119 7.46 11.24 -2.18
C PRO A 119 6.22 10.45 -1.75
N GLY A 120 5.08 11.12 -1.50
CA GLY A 120 3.84 10.45 -1.11
C GLY A 120 3.43 9.33 -2.09
N LEU A 121 3.57 9.56 -3.40
CA LEU A 121 3.30 8.54 -4.43
C LEU A 121 4.06 7.23 -4.18
N PHE A 122 5.37 7.31 -3.92
CA PHE A 122 6.19 6.11 -3.67
C PHE A 122 5.99 5.57 -2.26
N PHE A 123 5.51 6.37 -1.31
CA PHE A 123 5.12 5.91 0.02
C PHE A 123 3.99 4.88 -0.06
N HIS A 124 2.96 5.11 -0.88
CA HIS A 124 1.89 4.12 -1.06
C HIS A 124 2.42 2.81 -1.66
N ALA A 125 3.35 2.88 -2.61
CA ALA A 125 4.00 1.70 -3.18
C ALA A 125 4.78 0.90 -2.11
N ALA A 126 5.60 1.60 -1.32
CA ALA A 126 6.45 0.98 -0.30
C ALA A 126 5.66 0.40 0.88
N SER A 127 4.66 1.11 1.39
CA SER A 127 3.77 0.64 2.47
C SER A 127 2.99 -0.60 2.04
N THR A 128 2.40 -0.59 0.85
CA THR A 128 1.62 -1.73 0.33
C THR A 128 2.49 -2.96 0.13
N SER A 129 3.73 -2.79 -0.35
CA SER A 129 4.66 -3.91 -0.50
C SER A 129 5.12 -4.50 0.83
N LEU A 130 5.17 -3.70 1.91
CA LEU A 130 5.39 -4.21 3.27
C LEU A 130 4.22 -5.08 3.73
N VAL A 131 2.97 -4.67 3.49
CA VAL A 131 1.81 -5.51 3.79
C VAL A 131 1.85 -6.80 2.96
N ALA A 132 2.21 -6.72 1.68
CA ALA A 132 2.40 -7.88 0.81
C ALA A 132 3.47 -8.84 1.35
N TYR A 133 4.59 -8.32 1.86
CA TYR A 133 5.60 -9.13 2.55
C TYR A 133 5.03 -9.84 3.78
N GLY A 134 4.21 -9.13 4.57
CA GLY A 134 3.50 -9.73 5.70
C GLY A 134 2.57 -10.85 5.28
N ILE A 135 1.77 -10.66 4.23
CA ILE A 135 0.91 -11.71 3.65
C ILE A 135 1.77 -12.90 3.24
N ALA A 136 2.86 -12.65 2.52
CA ALA A 136 3.75 -13.70 2.02
C ALA A 136 4.41 -14.52 3.15
N THR A 137 4.64 -13.90 4.30
CA THR A 137 5.32 -14.52 5.46
C THR A 137 4.37 -14.94 6.58
N ASN A 138 3.06 -14.99 6.31
CA ASN A 138 2.02 -15.34 7.29
C ASN A 138 2.01 -14.43 8.53
N ARG A 139 2.34 -13.15 8.35
CA ARG A 139 2.35 -12.08 9.36
C ARG A 139 1.55 -10.86 8.88
N ALA A 140 0.49 -11.10 8.09
CA ALA A 140 -0.30 -10.06 7.43
C ALA A 140 -0.79 -8.98 8.42
N ALA A 141 -1.40 -9.38 9.54
CA ALA A 141 -1.91 -8.45 10.54
C ALA A 141 -0.81 -7.53 11.12
N LEU A 142 0.36 -8.09 11.42
CA LEU A 142 1.49 -7.32 11.96
C LEU A 142 1.98 -6.27 10.97
N TYR A 143 2.21 -6.67 9.71
CA TYR A 143 2.70 -5.74 8.69
C TYR A 143 1.64 -4.76 8.21
N TYR A 144 0.36 -5.14 8.23
CA TYR A 144 -0.76 -4.23 8.01
C TYR A 144 -0.79 -3.14 9.09
N LEU A 145 -0.80 -3.52 10.38
CA LEU A 145 -0.79 -2.54 11.48
C LEU A 145 0.46 -1.66 11.45
N PHE A 146 1.60 -2.22 11.03
CA PHE A 146 2.84 -1.45 10.88
C PHE A 146 2.76 -0.44 9.72
N ALA A 147 2.19 -0.83 8.57
CA ALA A 147 1.95 0.10 7.46
C ALA A 147 0.97 1.21 7.85
N VAL A 148 -0.13 0.85 8.54
CA VAL A 148 -1.09 1.81 9.10
C VAL A 148 -0.40 2.76 10.07
N PHE A 149 0.47 2.27 10.96
CA PHE A 149 1.20 3.11 11.91
C PHE A 149 2.14 4.10 11.20
N LEU A 150 2.88 3.66 10.18
CA LEU A 150 3.77 4.54 9.40
C LEU A 150 2.96 5.63 8.68
N HIS A 151 1.83 5.25 8.08
CA HIS A 151 0.96 6.17 7.35
C HIS A 151 0.25 7.15 8.31
N PHE A 152 -0.31 6.65 9.41
CA PHE A 152 -0.82 7.45 10.52
C PHE A 152 0.21 8.50 10.98
N SER A 153 1.45 8.07 11.20
CA SER A 153 2.51 8.96 11.70
C SER A 153 2.85 10.05 10.69
N ALA A 154 2.92 9.68 9.39
CA ALA A 154 3.13 10.65 8.32
C ALA A 154 1.97 11.67 8.25
N ASN A 155 0.72 11.22 8.31
CA ASN A 155 -0.44 12.10 8.25
C ASN A 155 -0.53 12.99 9.50
N LEU A 156 -0.22 12.46 10.69
CA LEU A 156 -0.17 13.24 11.92
C LEU A 156 0.85 14.38 11.81
N CYS A 157 2.06 14.10 11.34
CA CYS A 157 3.06 15.13 11.11
C CYS A 157 2.62 16.13 10.02
N ALA A 158 1.93 15.66 8.97
CA ALA A 158 1.46 16.50 7.89
C ALA A 158 0.39 17.51 8.32
N ILE A 159 -0.58 17.12 9.17
CA ILE A 159 -1.62 18.06 9.65
C ILE A 159 -1.06 19.15 10.58
N PHE A 160 0.15 18.99 11.08
CA PHE A 160 0.89 20.01 11.84
C PHE A 160 1.98 20.70 11.00
N ASP A 161 1.91 20.58 9.67
CA ASP A 161 2.85 21.17 8.70
C ASP A 161 4.32 20.77 8.91
N GLN A 162 4.57 19.60 9.51
CA GLN A 162 5.93 19.12 9.82
C GLN A 162 6.53 18.34 8.65
N LEU A 163 7.06 19.06 7.66
CA LEU A 163 7.64 18.45 6.45
C LEU A 163 8.80 17.47 6.74
N ILE A 164 9.75 17.85 7.61
CA ILE A 164 10.94 17.02 7.88
C ILE A 164 10.54 15.64 8.46
N PRO A 165 9.72 15.56 9.53
CA PRO A 165 9.21 14.28 10.03
C PRO A 165 8.48 13.44 8.98
N VAL A 166 7.62 14.06 8.14
CA VAL A 166 6.94 13.35 7.05
C VAL A 166 7.95 12.69 6.10
N MET A 167 8.99 13.42 5.71
CA MET A 167 10.04 12.91 4.83
C MET A 167 10.84 11.79 5.50
N VAL A 168 11.17 11.91 6.78
CA VAL A 168 11.88 10.86 7.54
C VAL A 168 11.07 9.56 7.55
N ILE A 169 9.77 9.63 7.90
CA ILE A 169 8.89 8.47 7.90
C ILE A 169 8.79 7.86 6.51
N THR A 170 8.67 8.72 5.48
CA THR A 170 8.57 8.28 4.09
C THR A 170 9.80 7.51 3.63
N PHE A 171 11.00 8.07 3.82
CA PHE A 171 12.25 7.41 3.44
C PHE A 171 12.54 6.17 4.28
N PHE A 172 12.14 6.17 5.56
CA PHE A 172 12.22 4.99 6.40
C PHE A 172 11.36 3.84 5.86
N THR A 173 10.13 4.14 5.40
CA THR A 173 9.26 3.14 4.75
C THR A 173 9.88 2.59 3.47
N TYR A 174 10.56 3.42 2.66
CA TYR A 174 11.28 2.95 1.47
C TYR A 174 12.40 1.99 1.85
N PHE A 175 13.18 2.36 2.86
CA PHE A 175 14.29 1.55 3.34
C PHE A 175 13.82 0.19 3.86
N LEU A 176 12.72 0.16 4.62
CA LEU A 176 12.09 -1.07 5.08
C LEU A 176 11.55 -1.91 3.93
N SER A 177 10.88 -1.29 2.95
CA SER A 177 10.40 -1.96 1.74
C SER A 177 11.57 -2.58 0.96
N PHE A 178 12.69 -1.87 0.82
CA PHE A 178 13.90 -2.40 0.22
C PHE A 178 14.48 -3.59 0.99
N ILE A 179 14.62 -3.51 2.31
CA ILE A 179 15.13 -4.62 3.12
C ILE A 179 14.23 -5.86 2.99
N THR A 180 12.92 -5.67 3.10
CA THR A 180 11.97 -6.78 3.00
C THR A 180 11.94 -7.38 1.60
N TYR A 181 12.04 -6.58 0.54
CA TYR A 181 12.23 -7.07 -0.83
C TYR A 181 13.44 -7.98 -0.94
N ARG A 182 14.59 -7.58 -0.38
CA ARG A 182 15.82 -8.38 -0.38
C ARG A 182 15.66 -9.72 0.36
N LYS A 183 14.71 -9.81 1.30
CA LYS A 183 14.37 -11.05 2.03
C LYS A 183 13.38 -11.94 1.27
N THR A 184 12.70 -11.45 0.24
CA THR A 184 11.76 -12.27 -0.55
C THR A 184 12.48 -13.32 -1.38
N THR A 185 11.88 -14.50 -1.45
CA THR A 185 12.35 -15.63 -2.24
C THR A 185 11.39 -15.98 -3.37
N GLU A 186 11.82 -16.89 -4.25
CA GLU A 186 10.94 -17.49 -5.26
C GLU A 186 10.14 -18.69 -4.73
N ARG A 187 10.06 -18.88 -3.41
CA ARG A 187 9.28 -19.96 -2.80
C ARG A 187 7.79 -19.66 -2.86
N TYR A 188 6.99 -20.71 -2.92
CA TYR A 188 5.53 -20.63 -2.85
C TYR A 188 5.05 -20.11 -1.50
N LEU A 189 3.87 -19.49 -1.55
CA LEU A 189 3.08 -19.26 -0.36
C LEU A 189 2.42 -20.58 0.03
N GLU A 190 2.81 -21.14 1.18
CA GLU A 190 2.12 -22.28 1.75
C GLU A 190 0.87 -21.78 2.49
N PRO A 191 -0.35 -22.24 2.11
CA PRO A 191 -1.54 -21.97 2.91
C PRO A 191 -1.38 -22.63 4.28
N ARG A 192 -1.64 -21.87 5.35
CA ARG A 192 -1.72 -22.38 6.73
C ARG A 192 -3.16 -22.37 7.21
#